data_AF-W7TFU9-F1
#
_entry.id   AF-W7TFU9-F1
#
_cell.length_a   1.000
_cell.length_b   1.000
_cell.length_c   1.000
_cell.angle_alpha   90.00
_cell.angle_beta   90.00
_cell.angle_gamma   90.00
#
_symmetry.space_group_name_H-M   'P 1'
#
loop_
_entity.id
_entity.type
_entity.pdbx_description
1 polymer ?
#
loop_
_entity_poly.entity_id
_entity_poly.type
_entity_poly.pdbx_seq_one_letter_code
_entity_poly.pdbx_strand_id
1 'polypeptide(L)'
;MAELALARRVAVLGSLAWALAAVATLVLQAANADPGAGLGAVIGYAAAVPSAMALVVVFVGALVGLVVNAAALRDPLAVRRGWAVAVVVATMLPLPPSGHTSDETGAPRVLGTVTIELHVLAAMAWTGGLLAVIALLGMRRALLAQALPRFSQLATVCVFTTAATGLLSGLTRLALTPGLQWYSALFTTDYGHLLIGKGICVLVVGLLGAHIRFRLLPRISSVSRPLVLRWVVWELMVMGAAFGLAAVLVGSPVA
;
A
#
# COMPACT_ATOMS: atom_id res chain seq x y z
N MET A 1 -24.89 18.08 1.93
CA MET A 1 -23.69 18.67 2.56
C MET A 1 -23.01 17.73 3.57
N ALA A 2 -23.75 17.04 4.45
CA ALA A 2 -23.19 16.11 5.45
C ALA A 2 -22.28 14.99 4.88
N GLU A 3 -22.62 14.47 3.70
CA GLU A 3 -21.84 13.43 3.01
C GLU A 3 -20.44 13.88 2.55
N LEU A 4 -20.31 15.11 2.05
CA LEU A 4 -19.01 15.68 1.69
C LEU A 4 -18.15 15.93 2.95
N ALA A 5 -18.80 16.24 4.08
CA ALA A 5 -18.10 16.40 5.35
C ALA A 5 -17.58 15.05 5.88
N LEU A 6 -18.33 13.95 5.75
CA LEU A 6 -17.86 12.62 6.13
C LEU A 6 -16.63 12.19 5.31
N ALA A 7 -16.70 12.29 3.98
CA ALA A 7 -15.58 11.94 3.10
C ALA A 7 -14.30 12.74 3.43
N ARG A 8 -14.46 14.03 3.74
CA ARG A 8 -13.34 14.90 4.15
C ARG A 8 -12.82 14.57 5.54
N ARG A 9 -13.68 14.20 6.51
CA ARG A 9 -13.26 13.72 7.83
C ARG A 9 -12.45 12.43 7.72
N VAL A 10 -12.89 11.49 6.87
CA VAL A 10 -12.13 10.27 6.57
C VAL A 10 -10.78 10.60 5.95
N ALA A 11 -10.71 11.57 5.04
CA ALA A 11 -9.44 12.03 4.47
C ALA A 11 -8.50 12.63 5.52
N VAL A 12 -9.02 13.46 6.43
CA VAL A 12 -8.25 14.03 7.58
C VAL A 12 -7.72 12.92 8.49
N LEU A 13 -8.59 11.99 8.90
CA LEU A 13 -8.19 10.86 9.75
C LEU A 13 -7.17 9.96 9.04
N GLY A 14 -7.33 9.74 7.74
CA GLY A 14 -6.38 9.00 6.91
C GLY A 14 -5.01 9.68 6.86
N SER A 15 -4.95 10.99 6.63
CA SER A 15 -3.70 11.76 6.65
C SER A 15 -3.02 11.70 8.03
N LEU A 16 -3.79 11.81 9.12
CA LEU A 16 -3.26 11.69 10.48
C LEU A 16 -2.70 10.29 10.75
N ALA A 17 -3.46 9.25 10.42
CA ALA A 17 -3.03 7.87 10.57
C ALA A 17 -1.75 7.57 9.78
N TRP A 18 -1.64 8.11 8.56
CA TRP A 18 -0.45 7.96 7.73
C TRP A 18 0.78 8.66 8.32
N ALA A 19 0.60 9.88 8.84
CA ALA A 19 1.66 10.61 9.53
C ALA A 19 2.15 9.84 10.77
N LEU A 20 1.22 9.34 11.59
CA LEU A 20 1.55 8.55 12.77
C LEU A 20 2.26 7.23 12.40
N ALA A 21 1.82 6.55 11.34
CA ALA A 21 2.45 5.33 10.87
C ALA A 21 3.88 5.57 10.39
N ALA A 22 4.15 6.67 9.68
CA ALA A 22 5.50 7.04 9.25
C ALA A 22 6.44 7.27 10.44
N VAL A 23 6.00 8.03 11.45
CA VAL A 23 6.78 8.27 12.67
C VAL A 23 6.99 7.00 13.47
N ALA A 24 5.93 6.21 13.67
CA ALA A 24 6.03 4.93 14.38
C ALA A 24 7.03 3.99 13.69
N THR A 25 6.97 3.90 12.36
CA THR A 25 7.89 3.07 11.58
C THR A 25 9.34 3.56 11.72
N LEU A 26 9.56 4.88 11.65
CA LEU A 26 10.89 5.47 11.83
C LEU A 26 11.46 5.16 13.22
N VAL A 27 10.65 5.33 14.26
CA VAL A 27 11.05 5.04 15.64
C VAL A 27 11.36 3.55 15.83
N LEU A 28 10.51 2.66 15.30
CA LEU A 28 10.73 1.21 15.37
C LEU A 28 11.99 0.78 14.62
N GLN A 29 12.26 1.35 13.44
CA GLN A 29 13.48 1.06 12.68
C GLN A 29 14.73 1.55 13.41
N ALA A 30 14.70 2.76 13.96
CA ALA A 30 15.80 3.31 14.76
C ALA A 30 16.04 2.47 16.03
N ALA A 31 14.98 2.08 16.74
CA ALA A 31 15.08 1.25 17.93
C ALA A 31 15.60 -0.16 17.64
N ASN A 32 15.28 -0.72 16.46
CA ASN A 32 15.82 -2.00 16.03
C ASN A 32 17.30 -1.92 15.63
N ALA A 33 17.75 -0.76 15.15
CA ALA A 33 19.15 -0.51 14.80
C ALA A 33 20.02 -0.24 16.04
N ASP A 34 19.48 0.47 17.04
CA ASP A 34 20.17 0.80 18.29
C ASP A 34 19.22 0.68 19.50
N PRO A 35 19.12 -0.52 20.11
CA PRO A 35 18.20 -0.78 21.22
C PRO A 35 18.55 0.05 22.46
N GLY A 36 17.63 0.93 22.88
CA GLY A 36 17.75 1.74 24.10
C GLY A 36 18.19 3.19 23.89
N ALA A 37 18.42 3.59 22.64
CA ALA A 37 18.82 4.95 22.33
C ALA A 37 17.64 5.94 22.34
N GLY A 38 17.87 7.15 22.84
CA GLY A 38 16.86 8.19 22.96
C GLY A 38 16.52 8.89 21.65
N LEU A 39 15.75 9.98 21.73
CA LEU A 39 15.29 10.76 20.56
C LEU A 39 16.44 11.19 19.60
N GLY A 40 17.62 11.48 20.14
CA GLY A 40 18.80 11.85 19.35
C GLY A 40 19.24 10.77 18.36
N ALA A 41 19.10 9.49 18.72
CA ALA A 41 19.44 8.38 17.81
C ALA A 41 18.40 8.20 16.70
N VAL A 42 17.11 8.47 16.97
CA VAL A 42 16.07 8.49 15.93
C VAL A 42 16.37 9.58 14.90
N ILE A 43 16.75 10.78 15.35
CA ILE A 43 17.13 11.90 14.47
C ILE A 43 18.40 11.55 13.69
N GLY A 44 19.42 11.01 14.35
CA GLY A 44 20.66 10.56 13.72
C GLY A 44 20.39 9.51 12.65
N TYR A 45 19.57 8.50 12.96
CA TYR A 45 19.17 7.44 12.04
C TYR A 45 18.42 8.00 10.82
N ALA A 46 17.46 8.91 11.04
CA ALA A 46 16.74 9.59 9.96
C ALA A 46 17.68 10.38 9.03
N ALA A 47 18.74 10.99 9.57
CA ALA A 47 19.71 11.75 8.80
C ALA A 47 20.72 10.86 8.06
N ALA A 48 21.13 9.73 8.66
CA ALA A 48 22.16 8.85 8.10
C ALA A 48 21.60 7.81 7.12
N VAL A 49 20.36 7.36 7.30
CA VAL A 49 19.79 6.25 6.52
C VAL A 49 18.78 6.77 5.51
N PRO A 50 19.02 6.60 4.19
CA PRO A 50 18.12 7.16 3.16
C PRO A 50 16.68 6.64 3.23
N SER A 51 16.46 5.37 3.58
CA SER A 51 15.11 4.83 3.78
C SER A 51 14.40 5.45 4.98
N ALA A 52 15.14 5.84 6.02
CA ALA A 52 14.63 6.55 7.18
C ALA A 52 14.28 8.01 6.84
N MET A 53 15.13 8.69 6.05
CA MET A 53 14.82 10.02 5.51
C MET A 53 13.55 9.99 4.64
N ALA A 54 13.35 8.94 3.84
CA ALA A 54 12.12 8.79 3.05
C ALA A 54 10.86 8.78 3.94
N LEU A 55 10.91 8.15 5.13
CA LEU A 55 9.79 8.19 6.09
C LEU A 55 9.54 9.60 6.63
N VAL A 56 10.57 10.44 6.80
CA VAL A 56 10.40 11.84 7.17
C VAL A 56 9.66 12.60 6.07
N VAL A 57 10.01 12.38 4.80
CA VAL A 57 9.29 13.02 3.68
C VAL A 57 7.84 12.57 3.61
N VAL A 58 7.58 11.27 3.80
CA VAL A 58 6.22 10.73 3.88
C VAL A 58 5.44 11.38 5.05
N PHE A 59 6.07 11.56 6.21
CA PHE A 59 5.47 12.24 7.37
C PHE A 59 5.11 13.70 7.05
N VAL A 60 6.07 14.48 6.53
CA VAL A 60 5.86 15.88 6.15
C VAL A 60 4.74 15.98 5.11
N GLY A 61 4.76 15.11 4.11
CA GLY A 61 3.75 15.04 3.10
C GLY A 61 2.35 14.73 3.63
N ALA A 62 2.26 13.78 4.58
CA ALA A 62 1.02 13.46 5.26
C ALA A 62 0.49 14.63 6.10
N LEU A 63 1.37 15.41 6.74
CA LEU A 63 1.00 16.65 7.44
C LEU A 63 0.48 17.72 6.48
N VAL A 64 1.10 17.91 5.33
CA VAL A 64 0.59 18.83 4.30
C VAL A 64 -0.79 18.37 3.84
N GLY A 65 -0.96 17.08 3.56
CA GLY A 65 -2.26 16.48 3.24
C GLY A 65 -3.30 16.71 4.34
N LEU A 66 -2.93 16.54 5.61
CA LEU A 66 -3.77 16.79 6.77
C LEU A 66 -4.25 18.25 6.81
N VAL A 67 -3.33 19.21 6.63
CA VAL A 67 -3.64 20.64 6.61
C VAL A 67 -4.56 20.98 5.44
N VAL A 68 -4.28 20.48 4.23
CA VAL A 68 -5.12 20.72 3.05
C VAL A 68 -6.52 20.14 3.24
N ASN A 69 -6.62 18.90 3.76
CA ASN A 69 -7.90 18.24 4.02
C ASN A 69 -8.69 18.94 5.14
N ALA A 70 -8.01 19.43 6.18
CA ALA A 70 -8.62 20.20 7.26
C ALA A 70 -9.06 21.60 6.81
N ALA A 71 -8.28 22.28 5.97
CA ALA A 71 -8.66 23.54 5.35
C ALA A 71 -9.89 23.35 4.46
N ALA A 72 -9.94 22.26 3.70
CA ALA A 72 -11.11 21.90 2.91
C ALA A 72 -12.35 21.69 3.78
N LEU A 73 -12.24 21.15 5.01
CA LEU A 73 -13.42 21.04 5.91
C LEU A 73 -14.01 22.41 6.27
N ARG A 74 -13.19 23.47 6.30
CA ARG A 74 -13.61 24.84 6.63
C ARG A 74 -14.11 25.60 5.41
N ASP A 75 -13.42 25.50 4.28
CA ASP A 75 -13.81 26.13 3.02
C ASP A 75 -13.76 25.12 1.85
N PRO A 76 -14.94 24.64 1.38
CA PRO A 76 -15.01 23.69 0.29
C PRO A 76 -14.62 24.20 -1.09
N LEU A 77 -14.63 25.51 -1.31
CA LEU A 77 -14.32 26.15 -2.59
C LEU A 77 -12.83 26.49 -2.71
N ALA A 78 -12.14 26.69 -1.58
CA ALA A 78 -10.71 26.99 -1.54
C ALA A 78 -9.82 25.87 -2.10
N VAL A 79 -10.23 24.60 -1.97
CA VAL A 79 -9.42 23.45 -2.42
C VAL A 79 -10.03 22.82 -3.67
N ARG A 80 -9.51 23.20 -4.84
CA ARG A 80 -9.87 22.57 -6.12
C ARG A 80 -9.48 21.08 -6.04
N ARG A 81 -10.42 20.18 -6.33
CA ARG A 81 -10.33 18.72 -6.13
C ARG A 81 -9.03 18.07 -6.64
N GLY A 82 -8.41 18.64 -7.68
CA GLY A 82 -7.14 18.16 -8.24
C GLY A 82 -5.92 18.33 -7.32
N TRP A 83 -5.86 19.39 -6.51
CA TRP A 83 -4.68 19.67 -5.66
C TRP A 83 -4.58 18.72 -4.47
N ALA A 84 -5.71 18.35 -3.86
CA ALA A 84 -5.72 17.39 -2.75
C ALA A 84 -5.23 16.00 -3.19
N VAL A 85 -5.64 15.55 -4.39
CA VAL A 85 -5.16 14.28 -4.97
C VAL A 85 -3.70 14.39 -5.39
N ALA A 86 -3.29 15.51 -6.00
CA ALA A 86 -1.91 15.73 -6.40
C ALA A 86 -0.94 15.76 -5.21
N VAL A 87 -1.33 16.39 -4.09
CA VAL A 87 -0.53 16.41 -2.85
C VAL A 87 -0.43 15.00 -2.24
N VAL A 88 -1.53 14.24 -2.18
CA VAL A 88 -1.47 12.85 -1.70
C VAL A 88 -0.56 12.01 -2.60
N VAL A 89 -0.73 12.06 -3.92
CA VAL A 89 0.12 11.28 -4.85
C VAL A 89 1.58 11.70 -4.79
N ALA A 90 1.87 13.01 -4.71
CA ALA A 90 3.24 13.52 -4.63
C ALA A 90 3.94 13.16 -3.29
N THR A 91 3.17 12.97 -2.22
CA THR A 91 3.70 12.62 -0.89
C THR A 91 3.74 11.11 -0.65
N MET A 92 3.00 10.34 -1.46
CA MET A 92 3.03 8.88 -1.51
C MET A 92 4.10 8.34 -2.46
N LEU A 93 4.70 9.17 -3.31
CA LEU A 93 5.80 8.74 -4.18
C LEU A 93 7.00 8.42 -3.26
N PRO A 94 7.44 7.15 -3.17
CA PRO A 94 8.65 6.84 -2.45
C PRO A 94 9.77 7.63 -3.11
N LEU A 95 10.38 8.57 -2.38
CA LEU A 95 11.69 9.05 -2.78
C LEU A 95 12.61 7.82 -2.83
N PRO A 96 13.38 7.64 -3.91
CA PRO A 96 14.05 6.39 -4.21
C PRO A 96 14.79 5.85 -2.98
N PRO A 97 14.65 4.56 -2.63
CA PRO A 97 15.36 3.96 -1.49
C PRO A 97 16.86 4.02 -1.79
N SER A 98 17.50 5.10 -1.37
CA SER A 98 18.89 5.41 -1.70
C SER A 98 19.88 4.63 -0.83
N GLY A 99 19.37 3.74 0.04
CA GLY A 99 20.14 3.17 1.16
C GLY A 99 20.68 1.76 0.98
N HIS A 100 20.20 0.95 0.03
CA HIS A 100 20.67 -0.45 -0.14
C HIS A 100 21.11 -0.81 -1.56
N THR A 101 20.85 0.05 -2.55
CA THR A 101 21.29 -0.18 -3.94
C THR A 101 22.51 0.65 -4.30
N SER A 102 23.17 1.32 -3.33
CA SER A 102 24.32 2.20 -3.55
C SER A 102 25.41 1.57 -4.40
N ASP A 103 25.56 0.25 -4.39
CA ASP A 103 26.62 -0.47 -5.10
C ASP A 103 26.26 -0.86 -6.55
N GLU A 104 25.00 -0.78 -6.97
CA GLU A 104 24.57 -1.15 -8.33
C GLU A 104 24.40 0.08 -9.22
N THR A 105 25.36 0.42 -10.07
CA THR A 105 25.21 1.52 -11.04
C THR A 105 24.44 1.07 -12.29
N GLY A 106 23.46 1.87 -12.76
CA GLY A 106 22.83 1.69 -14.08
C GLY A 106 21.40 1.13 -14.09
N ALA A 107 21.05 0.42 -15.17
CA ALA A 107 19.69 -0.08 -15.43
C ALA A 107 19.07 -0.99 -14.34
N PRO A 108 19.83 -1.87 -13.64
CA PRO A 108 19.28 -2.71 -12.56
C PRO A 108 18.70 -1.92 -11.39
N ARG A 109 19.39 -0.84 -10.97
CA ARG A 109 18.92 0.07 -9.91
C ARG A 109 17.60 0.76 -10.29
N VAL A 110 17.52 1.26 -11.52
CA VAL A 110 16.32 1.93 -12.03
C VAL A 110 15.15 0.95 -12.06
N LEU A 111 15.37 -0.26 -12.56
CA LEU A 111 14.35 -1.30 -12.60
C LEU A 111 13.87 -1.71 -11.21
N GLY A 112 14.77 -1.89 -10.24
CA GLY A 112 14.40 -2.21 -8.85
C GLY A 112 13.56 -1.10 -8.20
N THR A 113 13.97 0.16 -8.40
CA THR A 113 13.26 1.34 -7.90
C THR A 113 11.86 1.46 -8.51
N VAL A 114 11.76 1.38 -9.84
CA VAL A 114 10.46 1.43 -10.54
C VAL A 114 9.58 0.25 -10.14
N THR A 115 10.13 -0.94 -9.94
CA THR A 115 9.38 -2.13 -9.53
C THR A 115 8.73 -1.93 -8.17
N ILE A 116 9.48 -1.45 -7.16
CA ILE A 116 8.92 -1.24 -5.81
C ILE A 116 7.94 -0.06 -5.79
N GLU A 117 8.21 1.02 -6.52
CA GLU A 117 7.29 2.15 -6.64
C GLU A 117 5.97 1.73 -7.27
N LEU A 118 6.03 1.00 -8.40
CA LEU A 118 4.83 0.46 -9.05
C LEU A 118 4.07 -0.50 -8.14
N HIS A 119 4.77 -1.34 -7.37
CA HIS A 119 4.15 -2.25 -6.41
C HIS A 119 3.35 -1.49 -5.36
N VAL A 120 3.97 -0.49 -4.73
CA VAL A 120 3.37 0.29 -3.64
C VAL A 120 2.22 1.15 -4.18
N LEU A 121 2.39 1.83 -5.32
CA LEU A 121 1.34 2.62 -5.95
C LEU A 121 0.12 1.77 -6.33
N ALA A 122 0.34 0.58 -6.91
CA ALA A 122 -0.74 -0.33 -7.26
C ALA A 122 -1.48 -0.84 -6.01
N ALA A 123 -0.74 -1.23 -4.96
CA ALA A 123 -1.33 -1.68 -3.70
C ALA A 123 -2.15 -0.57 -3.02
N MET A 124 -1.65 0.67 -3.02
CA MET A 124 -2.35 1.83 -2.46
C MET A 124 -3.61 2.21 -3.24
N ALA A 125 -3.51 2.28 -4.57
CA ALA A 125 -4.67 2.62 -5.42
C ALA A 125 -5.81 1.59 -5.25
N TRP A 126 -5.44 0.32 -5.09
CA TRP A 126 -6.39 -0.76 -4.89
C TRP A 126 -7.02 -0.76 -3.50
N THR A 127 -6.20 -0.76 -2.43
CA THR A 127 -6.71 -0.70 -1.04
C THR A 127 -7.53 0.56 -0.78
N GLY A 128 -7.02 1.73 -1.19
CA GLY A 128 -7.71 3.01 -1.06
C GLY A 128 -9.02 3.04 -1.84
N GLY A 129 -9.07 2.43 -3.01
CA GLY A 129 -10.31 2.30 -3.78
C GLY A 129 -11.34 1.36 -3.14
N LEU A 130 -10.92 0.26 -2.50
CA LEU A 130 -11.83 -0.61 -1.72
C LEU A 130 -12.43 0.14 -0.52
N LEU A 131 -11.62 0.94 0.18
CA LEU A 131 -12.10 1.80 1.26
C LEU A 131 -13.07 2.86 0.75
N ALA A 132 -12.80 3.45 -0.42
CA ALA A 132 -13.72 4.37 -1.08
C ALA A 132 -15.05 3.68 -1.47
N VAL A 133 -15.00 2.42 -1.92
CA VAL A 133 -16.20 1.61 -2.19
C VAL A 133 -17.01 1.39 -0.91
N ILE A 134 -16.38 1.07 0.23
CA ILE A 134 -17.08 0.94 1.53
C ILE A 134 -17.76 2.26 1.91
N ALA A 135 -17.04 3.39 1.78
CA ALA A 135 -17.61 4.70 2.08
C ALA A 135 -18.82 5.01 1.18
N LEU A 136 -18.71 4.75 -0.13
CA LEU A 136 -19.81 4.94 -1.09
C LEU A 136 -20.99 4.00 -0.84
N LEU A 137 -20.74 2.78 -0.36
CA LEU A 137 -21.79 1.82 0.00
C LEU A 137 -22.65 2.34 1.16
N GLY A 138 -22.04 3.06 2.11
CA GLY A 138 -22.74 3.71 3.22
C GLY A 138 -23.50 4.97 2.81
N MET A 139 -23.03 5.69 1.79
CA MET A 139 -23.54 7.01 1.41
C MET A 139 -24.53 6.97 0.23
N ARG A 140 -24.15 6.41 -0.94
CA ARG A 140 -24.91 6.55 -2.20
C ARG A 140 -24.82 5.33 -3.11
N ARG A 141 -25.86 4.48 -3.09
CA ARG A 141 -25.96 3.27 -3.94
C ARG A 141 -25.94 3.58 -5.44
N ALA A 142 -26.54 4.69 -5.87
CA ALA A 142 -26.56 5.09 -7.28
C ALA A 142 -25.16 5.46 -7.81
N LEU A 143 -24.34 6.15 -7.00
CA LEU A 143 -22.95 6.45 -7.36
C LEU A 143 -22.08 5.20 -7.31
N LEU A 144 -22.33 4.30 -6.36
CA LEU A 144 -21.62 3.02 -6.30
C LEU A 144 -21.80 2.22 -7.60
N ALA A 145 -23.02 2.12 -8.13
CA ALA A 145 -23.27 1.40 -9.38
C ALA A 145 -22.49 1.96 -10.58
N GLN A 146 -22.19 3.26 -10.58
CA GLN A 146 -21.39 3.91 -11.63
C GLN A 146 -19.87 3.80 -11.37
N ALA A 147 -19.45 3.87 -10.11
CA ALA A 147 -18.05 3.86 -9.71
C ALA A 147 -17.45 2.44 -9.72
N LEU A 148 -18.23 1.43 -9.32
CA LEU A 148 -17.74 0.07 -9.12
C LEU A 148 -17.22 -0.61 -10.39
N PRO A 149 -17.81 -0.44 -11.60
CA PRO A 149 -17.25 -0.98 -12.84
C PRO A 149 -15.87 -0.37 -13.18
N ARG A 150 -15.72 0.94 -13.03
CA ARG A 150 -14.44 1.64 -13.27
C ARG A 150 -13.38 1.23 -12.25
N PHE A 151 -13.78 1.16 -10.99
CA PHE A 151 -12.90 0.68 -9.93
C PHE A 151 -12.50 -0.78 -10.16
N SER A 152 -13.39 -1.65 -10.62
CA SER A 152 -13.04 -3.05 -10.91
C SER A 152 -12.02 -3.19 -12.04
N GLN A 153 -12.06 -2.33 -13.06
CA GLN A 153 -11.01 -2.27 -14.09
C GLN A 153 -9.66 -1.85 -13.50
N LEU A 154 -9.64 -0.77 -12.71
CA LEU A 154 -8.43 -0.31 -12.02
C LEU A 154 -7.88 -1.39 -11.07
N ALA A 155 -8.75 -1.99 -10.24
CA ALA A 155 -8.39 -3.04 -9.30
C ALA A 155 -7.76 -4.25 -10.02
N THR A 156 -8.27 -4.61 -11.20
CA THR A 156 -7.67 -5.69 -12.01
C THR A 156 -6.23 -5.36 -12.37
N VAL A 157 -5.97 -4.14 -12.88
CA VAL A 157 -4.62 -3.67 -13.21
C VAL A 157 -3.75 -3.67 -11.95
N CYS A 158 -4.24 -3.11 -10.85
CA CYS A 158 -3.50 -3.06 -9.60
C CYS A 158 -3.13 -4.44 -9.06
N VAL A 159 -4.06 -5.41 -9.09
CA VAL A 159 -3.79 -6.80 -8.67
C VAL A 159 -2.67 -7.40 -9.50
N PHE A 160 -2.74 -7.29 -10.83
CA PHE A 160 -1.70 -7.82 -11.72
C PHE A 160 -0.35 -7.12 -11.52
N THR A 161 -0.33 -5.79 -11.45
CA THR A 161 0.90 -5.02 -11.21
C THR A 161 1.53 -5.39 -9.86
N THR A 162 0.74 -5.44 -8.79
CA THR A 162 1.22 -5.80 -7.44
C THR A 162 1.72 -7.24 -7.40
N ALA A 163 1.01 -8.17 -8.02
CA ALA A 163 1.41 -9.57 -8.10
C ALA A 163 2.73 -9.74 -8.87
N ALA A 164 2.83 -9.18 -10.07
CA ALA A 164 4.01 -9.31 -10.92
C ALA A 164 5.26 -8.69 -10.28
N THR A 165 5.15 -7.45 -9.79
CA THR A 165 6.27 -6.75 -9.13
C THR A 165 6.68 -7.43 -7.82
N GLY A 166 5.72 -7.95 -7.05
CA GLY A 166 5.98 -8.66 -5.80
C GLY A 166 6.66 -10.00 -6.01
N LEU A 167 6.20 -10.79 -6.99
CA LEU A 167 6.84 -12.05 -7.38
C LEU A 167 8.23 -11.82 -7.94
N LEU A 168 8.41 -10.84 -8.84
CA LEU A 168 9.72 -10.49 -9.39
C LEU A 168 10.70 -10.15 -8.28
N SER A 169 10.30 -9.27 -7.34
CA SER A 169 11.14 -8.89 -6.20
C SER A 169 11.47 -10.08 -5.29
N GLY A 170 10.48 -10.95 -5.03
CA GLY A 170 10.66 -12.11 -4.17
C GLY A 170 11.58 -13.17 -4.76
N LEU A 171 11.39 -13.49 -6.05
CA LEU A 171 12.15 -14.50 -6.78
C LEU A 171 13.56 -14.05 -7.13
N THR A 172 13.75 -12.76 -7.48
CA THR A 172 15.10 -12.21 -7.71
C THR A 172 15.96 -12.32 -6.47
N ARG A 173 15.40 -12.07 -5.27
CA ARG A 173 16.13 -12.27 -4.01
C ARG A 173 16.59 -13.72 -3.81
N LEU A 174 15.75 -14.71 -4.14
CA LEU A 174 16.14 -16.13 -4.11
C LEU A 174 17.20 -16.46 -5.15
N ALA A 175 17.02 -16.01 -6.40
CA ALA A 175 17.89 -16.32 -7.52
C ALA A 175 19.31 -15.71 -7.38
N LEU A 176 19.42 -14.56 -6.73
CA LEU A 176 20.68 -13.87 -6.49
C LEU A 176 21.39 -14.34 -5.21
N THR A 177 20.77 -15.21 -4.40
CA THR A 177 21.41 -15.74 -3.19
C THR A 177 22.43 -16.82 -3.58
N PRO A 178 23.74 -16.62 -3.32
CA PRO A 178 24.77 -17.58 -3.74
C PRO A 178 24.61 -18.93 -3.04
N GLY A 179 24.85 -20.03 -3.77
CA GLY A 179 24.88 -21.39 -3.21
C GLY A 179 23.53 -22.09 -3.05
N LEU A 180 22.42 -21.44 -3.41
CA LEU A 180 21.08 -22.02 -3.39
C LEU A 180 20.48 -22.06 -4.79
N GLN A 181 19.80 -23.16 -5.11
CA GLN A 181 18.93 -23.21 -6.28
C GLN A 181 17.59 -22.58 -5.90
N TRP A 182 17.15 -21.54 -6.63
CA TRP A 182 15.95 -20.78 -6.29
C TRP A 182 14.70 -21.66 -6.11
N TYR A 183 14.58 -22.73 -6.89
CA TYR A 183 13.43 -23.64 -6.86
C TYR A 183 13.43 -24.54 -5.63
N SER A 184 14.59 -24.99 -5.14
CA SER A 184 14.67 -25.75 -3.89
C SER A 184 14.49 -24.83 -2.70
N ALA A 185 15.15 -23.67 -2.72
CA ALA A 185 15.06 -22.66 -1.66
C ALA A 185 13.61 -22.21 -1.41
N LEU A 186 12.77 -22.20 -2.45
CA LEU A 186 11.35 -21.87 -2.31
C LEU A 186 10.59 -22.81 -1.34
N PHE A 187 10.98 -24.09 -1.27
CA PHE A 187 10.33 -25.10 -0.44
C PHE A 187 11.12 -25.49 0.81
N THR A 188 12.41 -25.14 0.88
CA THR A 188 13.29 -25.53 2.00
C THR A 188 13.60 -24.39 2.97
N THR A 189 13.37 -23.14 2.59
CA THR A 189 13.70 -21.97 3.43
C THR A 189 12.45 -21.30 4.00
N ASP A 190 12.57 -20.71 5.19
CA ASP A 190 11.50 -19.92 5.81
C ASP A 190 11.07 -18.75 4.91
N TYR A 191 12.04 -18.10 4.26
CA TYR A 191 11.78 -17.07 3.25
C TYR A 191 10.92 -17.61 2.09
N GLY A 192 11.24 -18.80 1.59
CA GLY A 192 10.49 -19.48 0.54
C GLY A 192 9.04 -19.77 0.94
N HIS A 193 8.83 -20.27 2.16
CA HIS A 193 7.48 -20.53 2.69
C HIS A 193 6.66 -19.24 2.84
N LEU A 194 7.26 -18.16 3.34
CA LEU A 194 6.61 -16.86 3.42
C LEU A 194 6.26 -16.29 2.03
N LEU A 195 7.14 -16.49 1.04
CA LEU A 195 6.90 -16.09 -0.34
C LEU A 195 5.75 -16.88 -0.97
N ILE A 196 5.69 -18.19 -0.75
CA ILE A 196 4.56 -19.05 -1.17
C ILE A 196 3.27 -18.55 -0.51
N GLY A 197 3.28 -18.32 0.81
CA GLY A 197 2.12 -17.82 1.55
C GLY A 197 1.58 -16.51 0.97
N LYS A 198 2.48 -15.56 0.66
CA LYS A 198 2.13 -14.30 -0.01
C LYS A 198 1.53 -14.56 -1.41
N GLY A 199 2.09 -15.50 -2.16
CA GLY A 199 1.57 -15.93 -3.46
C GLY A 199 0.15 -16.51 -3.36
N ILE A 200 -0.12 -17.32 -2.35
CA ILE A 200 -1.46 -17.87 -2.07
C ILE A 200 -2.45 -16.73 -1.76
N CYS A 201 -2.07 -15.76 -0.92
CA CYS A 201 -2.92 -14.60 -0.65
C CYS A 201 -3.26 -13.84 -1.93
N VAL A 202 -2.28 -13.57 -2.79
CA VAL A 202 -2.50 -12.91 -4.09
C VAL A 202 -3.45 -13.72 -4.97
N LEU A 203 -3.28 -15.03 -5.04
CA LEU A 203 -4.17 -15.91 -5.81
C LEU A 203 -5.62 -15.85 -5.28
N VAL A 204 -5.79 -15.98 -3.96
CA VAL A 204 -7.11 -15.90 -3.31
C VAL A 204 -7.77 -14.58 -3.65
N VAL A 205 -7.05 -13.46 -3.53
CA VAL A 205 -7.63 -12.16 -3.85
C VAL A 205 -7.95 -12.01 -5.33
N GLY A 206 -7.10 -12.53 -6.23
CA GLY A 206 -7.39 -12.57 -7.65
C GLY A 206 -8.69 -13.33 -7.96
N LEU A 207 -8.93 -14.45 -7.27
CA LEU A 207 -10.18 -15.22 -7.39
C LEU A 207 -11.39 -14.47 -6.82
N LEU A 208 -11.23 -13.80 -5.66
CA LEU A 208 -12.28 -12.95 -5.09
C LEU A 208 -12.63 -11.80 -6.05
N GLY A 209 -11.64 -11.12 -6.60
CA GLY A 209 -11.80 -10.04 -7.57
C GLY A 209 -12.47 -10.51 -8.86
N ALA A 210 -12.08 -11.68 -9.38
CA ALA A 210 -12.72 -12.32 -10.52
C ALA A 210 -14.19 -12.65 -10.22
N HIS A 211 -14.49 -13.19 -9.03
CA HIS A 211 -15.86 -13.45 -8.62
C HIS A 211 -16.70 -12.18 -8.56
N ILE A 212 -16.17 -11.10 -7.96
CA ILE A 212 -16.84 -9.79 -7.92
C ILE A 212 -17.11 -9.28 -9.33
N ARG A 213 -16.11 -9.36 -10.22
CA ARG A 213 -16.20 -8.85 -11.60
C ARG A 213 -17.22 -9.62 -12.45
N PHE A 214 -17.18 -10.95 -12.41
CA PHE A 214 -17.97 -11.78 -13.33
C PHE A 214 -19.33 -12.19 -12.76
N ARG A 215 -19.51 -12.24 -11.44
CA ARG A 215 -20.77 -12.68 -10.81
C ARG A 215 -21.51 -11.56 -10.12
N LEU A 216 -20.82 -10.66 -9.41
CA LEU A 216 -21.46 -9.65 -8.57
C LEU A 216 -21.79 -8.37 -9.33
N LEU A 217 -20.87 -7.86 -10.15
CA LEU A 217 -21.07 -6.64 -10.94
C LEU A 217 -22.30 -6.68 -11.86
N PRO A 218 -22.56 -7.76 -12.63
CA PRO A 218 -23.75 -7.81 -13.50
C PRO A 218 -25.07 -7.72 -12.72
N ARG A 219 -25.04 -8.03 -11.42
CA ARG A 219 -26.22 -8.05 -10.53
C ARG A 219 -26.18 -6.94 -9.49
N ILE A 220 -25.31 -5.93 -9.64
CA ILE A 220 -25.05 -4.95 -8.58
C ILE A 220 -26.29 -4.17 -8.13
N SER A 221 -27.27 -3.99 -9.03
CA SER A 221 -28.57 -3.36 -8.73
C SER A 221 -29.46 -4.21 -7.82
N SER A 222 -29.34 -5.55 -7.86
CA SER A 222 -30.15 -6.49 -7.06
C SER A 222 -29.42 -7.05 -5.84
N VAL A 223 -28.08 -6.93 -5.79
CA VAL A 223 -27.26 -7.41 -4.66
C VAL A 223 -27.46 -6.56 -3.40
N SER A 224 -27.61 -7.20 -2.25
CA SER A 224 -27.78 -6.54 -0.95
C SER A 224 -26.49 -5.86 -0.46
N ARG A 225 -26.64 -4.72 0.23
CA ARG A 225 -25.50 -3.99 0.84
C ARG A 225 -24.61 -4.86 1.76
N PRO A 226 -25.15 -5.66 2.70
CA PRO A 226 -24.30 -6.47 3.58
C PRO A 226 -23.48 -7.50 2.81
N LEU A 227 -23.99 -7.99 1.67
CA LEU A 227 -23.23 -8.92 0.83
C LEU A 227 -22.02 -8.21 0.20
N VAL A 228 -22.21 -7.04 -0.41
CA VAL A 228 -21.09 -6.23 -0.97
C VAL A 228 -20.06 -5.91 0.12
N LEU A 229 -20.52 -5.46 1.30
CA LEU A 229 -19.64 -5.15 2.41
C LEU A 229 -18.82 -6.37 2.84
N ARG A 230 -19.46 -7.54 2.99
CA ARG A 230 -18.78 -8.78 3.37
C ARG A 230 -17.67 -9.15 2.39
N TRP A 231 -17.91 -8.99 1.08
CA TRP A 231 -16.88 -9.27 0.06
C TRP A 231 -15.69 -8.31 0.15
N VAL A 232 -15.95 -7.00 0.27
CA VAL A 232 -14.88 -6.02 0.39
C VAL A 232 -14.08 -6.24 1.69
N VAL A 233 -14.76 -6.60 2.78
CA VAL A 233 -14.10 -6.96 4.05
C VAL A 233 -13.23 -8.20 3.88
N TRP A 234 -13.70 -9.25 3.21
CA TRP A 234 -12.89 -10.43 2.91
C TRP A 234 -11.65 -10.08 2.07
N GLU A 235 -11.82 -9.26 1.03
CA GLU A 235 -10.71 -8.81 0.20
C GLU A 235 -9.68 -8.06 1.05
N LEU A 236 -10.12 -7.11 1.88
CA LEU A 236 -9.25 -6.36 2.80
C LEU A 236 -8.57 -7.25 3.84
N MET A 237 -9.25 -8.28 4.37
CA MET A 237 -8.67 -9.22 5.32
C MET A 237 -7.53 -10.02 4.68
N VAL A 238 -7.72 -10.53 3.46
CA VAL A 238 -6.69 -11.29 2.75
C VAL A 238 -5.52 -10.38 2.35
N MET A 239 -5.80 -9.13 1.94
CA MET A 239 -4.76 -8.12 1.71
C MET A 239 -3.98 -7.81 2.99
N GLY A 240 -4.67 -7.65 4.13
CA GLY A 240 -4.04 -7.46 5.43
C GLY A 240 -3.10 -8.61 5.80
N ALA A 241 -3.53 -9.86 5.57
CA ALA A 241 -2.67 -11.03 5.73
C ALA A 241 -1.45 -10.99 4.81
N ALA A 242 -1.62 -10.62 3.53
CA ALA A 242 -0.52 -10.49 2.57
C ALA A 242 0.48 -9.41 2.99
N PHE A 243 0.01 -8.28 3.54
CA PHE A 243 0.88 -7.23 4.08
C PHE A 243 1.60 -7.68 5.35
N GLY A 244 0.93 -8.40 6.24
CA GLY A 244 1.56 -8.98 7.44
C GLY A 244 2.67 -9.96 7.07
N LEU A 245 2.42 -10.87 6.14
CA LEU A 245 3.44 -11.77 5.60
C LEU A 245 4.60 -11.02 4.95
N ALA A 246 4.30 -9.97 4.18
CA ALA A 246 5.34 -9.14 3.56
C ALA A 246 6.21 -8.42 4.61
N ALA A 247 5.63 -7.93 5.70
CA ALA A 247 6.37 -7.28 6.78
C ALA A 247 7.37 -8.24 7.45
N VAL A 248 6.96 -9.50 7.66
CA VAL A 248 7.87 -10.55 8.18
C VAL A 248 8.94 -10.90 7.13
N LEU A 249 8.54 -11.08 5.87
CA LEU A 249 9.41 -11.46 4.75
C LEU A 249 10.60 -10.50 4.56
N VAL A 250 10.39 -9.19 4.76
CA VAL A 250 11.45 -8.17 4.64
C VAL A 250 12.58 -8.41 5.66
N GLY A 251 12.24 -8.88 6.86
CA GLY A 251 13.20 -9.18 7.92
C GLY A 251 13.76 -10.60 7.89
N SER A 252 13.14 -11.52 7.14
CA SER A 252 13.57 -12.93 7.12
C SER A 252 14.87 -13.13 6.32
N PRO A 253 15.87 -13.83 6.90
CA PRO A 253 17.04 -14.27 6.16
C PRO A 253 16.66 -15.35 5.14
N VAL A 254 17.43 -15.42 4.05
CA VAL A 254 17.24 -16.44 3.01
C VAL A 254 17.98 -17.75 3.36
N ALA A 255 19.03 -17.67 4.19
CA ALA A 255 19.84 -18.76 4.69
C ALA A 255 20.18 -18.53 6.17
#